data_AF-A0A5C9BW12-F1
#
_entry.id   AF-A0A5C9BW12-F1
#
_cell.length_a   1.000
_cell.length_b   1.000
_cell.length_c   1.000
_cell.angle_alpha   90.00
_cell.angle_beta   90.00
_cell.angle_gamma   90.00
#
_symmetry.space_group_name_H-M   'P 1'
#
loop_
_entity.id
_entity.type
_entity.pdbx_description
1 polymer ?
#
loop_
_entity_poly.entity_id
_entity_poly.type
_entity_poly.pdbx_seq_one_letter_code
_entity_poly.pdbx_strand_id
1 'polypeptide(L)'
;MFGPKKPHTTAKPNGVDVLIQKLAALPPAIDLVLAAVLGGYSFVAIYVDNAKLVGLVCILSALIFAMLGISAVMREMKAFKLVESGSTPEALRSMKTQQFEHYLTALFSLDGYRLRSAIDELHRQDDADLIAVRKKETLLIQFNHWDEDMVTTKHIQSLHKAATVFRATGCIAITFGRFSPEAIDWAERKGVVLMTIEDVIDMACRLTGMSVQDAHPLPSSEVQVEQSHEIAEIVRGHHRFLIVDFAGLDYGLTRLNELLLEHPAYQVVASSIPMGKTIESVREGLGDCGSRLIGEVAQCSDGRYFAIQNYLLTTAEGKQATWLALDSEPRKFPEGCTELIAVNRAFGFDSSAAQRLLEAMLLVDKRAAAVAA
;
A
#
# COMPACT_ATOMS: atom_id res chain seq x y z
N MET A 1 48.04 23.78 -24.77
CA MET A 1 48.84 23.01 -23.78
C MET A 1 47.86 22.28 -22.86
N PHE A 2 47.60 21.00 -23.12
CA PHE A 2 46.83 20.13 -22.22
C PHE A 2 47.67 18.87 -22.01
N GLY A 3 48.22 18.71 -20.80
CA GLY A 3 48.99 17.52 -20.43
C GLY A 3 48.08 16.29 -20.24
N PRO A 4 48.61 15.07 -20.35
CA PRO A 4 47.81 13.86 -20.20
C PRO A 4 47.37 13.68 -18.74
N LYS A 5 46.08 13.44 -18.52
CA LYS A 5 45.52 13.06 -17.21
C LYS A 5 46.07 11.69 -16.80
N LYS A 6 46.66 11.61 -15.61
CA LYS A 6 47.10 10.35 -14.98
C LYS A 6 45.90 9.41 -14.82
N PRO A 7 46.06 8.10 -15.08
CA PRO A 7 45.00 7.13 -14.83
C PRO A 7 44.79 6.96 -13.31
N HIS A 8 43.54 7.06 -12.86
CA HIS A 8 43.13 6.63 -11.53
C HIS A 8 43.32 5.12 -11.44
N THR A 9 44.37 4.68 -10.76
CA THR A 9 44.52 3.31 -10.28
C THR A 9 43.43 3.02 -9.26
N THR A 10 42.43 2.22 -9.66
CA THR A 10 41.54 1.54 -8.73
C THR A 10 42.39 0.65 -7.84
N ALA A 11 42.37 0.91 -6.54
CA ALA A 11 43.06 0.09 -5.55
C ALA A 11 42.56 -1.35 -5.68
N LYS A 12 43.48 -2.30 -5.86
CA LYS A 12 43.17 -3.74 -5.76
C LYS A 12 42.56 -3.97 -4.37
N PRO A 13 41.40 -4.63 -4.26
CA PRO A 13 40.83 -4.95 -2.95
C PRO A 13 41.83 -5.85 -2.21
N ASN A 14 42.21 -5.46 -0.98
CA ASN A 14 43.13 -6.25 -0.19
C ASN A 14 42.49 -7.63 0.07
N GLY A 15 43.27 -8.70 0.08
CA GLY A 15 42.75 -10.05 0.34
C GLY A 15 41.98 -10.15 1.67
N VAL A 16 42.32 -9.28 2.64
CA VAL A 16 41.62 -9.12 3.91
C VAL A 16 40.22 -8.54 3.73
N ASP A 17 40.03 -7.55 2.85
CA ASP A 17 38.70 -6.95 2.58
C ASP A 17 37.78 -7.97 1.90
N VAL A 18 38.32 -8.79 1.00
CA VAL A 18 37.60 -9.89 0.35
C VAL A 18 37.23 -10.98 1.36
N LEU A 19 38.11 -11.28 2.33
CA LEU A 19 37.82 -12.22 3.42
C LEU A 19 36.76 -11.67 4.37
N ILE A 20 36.82 -10.39 4.74
CA ILE A 20 35.81 -9.72 5.57
C ILE A 20 34.47 -9.71 4.84
N GLN A 21 34.45 -9.44 3.54
CA GLN A 21 33.24 -9.45 2.72
C GLN A 21 32.64 -10.85 2.58
N LYS A 22 33.48 -11.89 2.49
CA LYS A 22 33.04 -13.30 2.49
C LYS A 22 32.57 -13.77 3.86
N LEU A 23 33.23 -13.37 4.95
CA LEU A 23 32.78 -13.65 6.32
C LEU A 23 31.43 -12.99 6.60
N ALA A 24 31.25 -11.74 6.16
CA ALA A 24 29.99 -11.02 6.31
C ALA A 24 28.85 -11.59 5.46
N ALA A 25 29.14 -12.46 4.49
CA ALA A 25 28.15 -13.12 3.62
C ALA A 25 27.77 -14.54 4.10
N LEU A 26 28.36 -15.03 5.19
CA LEU A 26 27.99 -16.30 5.80
C LEU A 26 26.67 -16.16 6.58
N PRO A 27 25.81 -17.19 6.60
CA PRO A 27 24.62 -17.21 7.43
C PRO A 27 24.95 -16.88 8.90
N PRO A 28 24.19 -16.00 9.58
CA PRO A 28 24.40 -15.65 10.99
C PRO A 28 24.52 -16.85 11.95
N ALA A 29 23.90 -17.97 11.58
CA ALA A 29 23.96 -19.23 12.32
C ALA A 29 25.38 -19.83 12.41
N ILE A 30 26.30 -19.49 11.50
CA ILE A 30 27.66 -20.04 11.49
C ILE A 30 28.47 -19.55 12.70
N ASP A 31 28.29 -18.29 13.11
CA ASP A 31 28.94 -17.75 14.31
C ASP A 31 28.46 -18.49 15.57
N LEU A 32 27.18 -18.87 15.61
CA LEU A 32 26.62 -19.66 16.71
C LEU A 32 27.17 -21.10 16.74
N VAL A 33 27.32 -21.72 15.57
CA VAL A 33 27.93 -23.06 15.44
C VAL A 33 29.40 -23.04 15.85
N LEU A 34 30.15 -22.03 15.41
CA LEU A 34 31.55 -21.83 15.82
C LEU A 34 31.66 -21.63 17.34
N ALA A 35 30.78 -20.83 17.93
CA ALA A 35 30.73 -20.65 19.38
C ALA A 35 30.45 -21.97 20.11
N ALA A 36 29.51 -22.79 19.61
CA ALA A 36 29.19 -24.09 20.21
C ALA A 36 30.36 -25.08 20.12
N VAL A 37 31.05 -25.15 18.97
CA VAL A 37 32.21 -26.03 18.76
C VAL A 37 33.39 -25.60 19.63
N LEU A 38 33.72 -24.31 19.66
CA LEU A 38 34.79 -23.76 20.51
C LEU A 38 34.48 -23.91 22.00
N GLY A 39 33.21 -23.71 22.39
CA GLY A 39 32.73 -23.95 23.74
C GLY A 39 32.88 -25.43 24.14
N GLY A 40 32.42 -26.36 23.30
CA GLY A 40 32.58 -27.80 23.54
C GLY A 40 34.04 -28.24 23.64
N TYR A 41 34.90 -27.73 22.75
CA TYR A 41 36.33 -28.00 22.78
C TYR A 41 37.00 -27.46 24.05
N SER A 42 36.57 -26.30 24.54
CA SER A 42 37.10 -25.72 25.78
C SER A 42 36.88 -26.63 27.00
N PHE A 43 35.73 -27.31 27.08
CA PHE A 43 35.47 -28.28 28.15
C PHE A 43 36.42 -29.48 28.08
N VAL A 44 36.67 -30.01 26.87
CA VAL A 44 37.63 -31.12 26.69
C VAL A 44 39.05 -30.67 27.08
N ALA A 45 39.50 -29.51 26.62
CA ALA A 45 40.83 -28.99 26.93
C ALA A 45 41.06 -28.74 28.44
N ILE A 46 40.02 -28.31 29.17
CA ILE A 46 40.11 -28.02 30.62
C ILE A 46 40.08 -29.32 31.44
N TYR A 47 39.15 -30.23 31.13
CA TYR A 47 38.89 -31.41 31.98
C TYR A 47 39.67 -32.66 31.59
N VAL A 48 40.01 -32.82 30.31
CA VAL A 48 40.73 -34.01 29.80
C VAL A 48 42.23 -33.71 29.68
N ASP A 49 42.58 -32.63 29.00
CA ASP A 49 43.98 -32.32 28.68
C ASP A 49 44.68 -31.46 29.76
N ASN A 50 43.93 -30.99 30.77
CA ASN A 50 44.38 -30.10 31.85
C ASN A 50 45.05 -28.79 31.33
N ALA A 51 44.77 -28.42 30.08
CA ALA A 51 45.32 -27.27 29.37
C ALA A 51 44.49 -26.02 29.65
N LYS A 52 44.48 -25.57 30.91
CA LYS A 52 43.59 -24.49 31.41
C LYS A 52 43.68 -23.18 30.62
N LEU A 53 44.87 -22.80 30.15
CA LEU A 53 45.07 -21.57 29.38
C LEU A 53 44.44 -21.66 27.98
N VAL A 54 44.59 -22.80 27.32
CA VAL A 54 43.98 -23.06 26.00
C VAL A 54 42.45 -23.07 26.12
N GLY A 55 41.94 -23.74 27.16
CA GLY A 55 40.51 -23.73 27.48
C GLY A 55 39.95 -22.31 27.69
N LEU A 56 40.64 -21.47 28.45
CA LEU A 56 40.23 -20.08 28.69
C LEU A 56 40.16 -19.26 27.40
N VAL A 57 41.16 -19.40 26.52
CA VAL A 57 41.19 -18.71 25.21
C VAL A 57 40.03 -19.18 24.33
N CYS A 58 39.72 -20.47 24.31
CA CYS A 58 38.58 -21.01 23.58
C CYS A 58 37.24 -20.49 24.11
N ILE A 59 37.07 -20.36 25.43
CA ILE A 59 35.85 -19.77 26.04
C ILE A 59 35.68 -18.31 25.63
N LEU A 60 36.75 -17.51 25.73
CA LEU A 60 36.71 -16.09 25.36
C LEU A 60 36.38 -15.90 23.87
N SER A 61 36.98 -16.73 23.02
CA SER A 61 36.70 -16.72 21.58
C SER A 61 35.25 -17.14 21.29
N ALA A 62 34.75 -18.17 21.95
CA ALA A 62 33.37 -18.64 21.83
C ALA A 62 32.36 -17.56 22.25
N LEU A 63 32.64 -16.79 23.31
CA LEU A 63 31.79 -15.69 23.76
C LEU A 63 31.69 -14.56 22.72
N ILE A 64 32.80 -14.23 22.05
CA ILE A 64 32.80 -13.21 20.98
C ILE A 64 31.92 -13.68 19.81
N PHE A 65 32.11 -14.92 19.34
CA PHE A 65 31.29 -15.48 18.27
C PHE A 65 29.81 -15.61 18.66
N ALA A 66 29.50 -15.99 19.91
CA ALA A 66 28.13 -16.03 20.41
C ALA A 66 27.48 -14.64 20.41
N MET A 67 28.19 -13.61 20.88
CA MET A 67 27.70 -12.22 20.87
C MET A 67 27.41 -11.73 19.44
N LEU A 68 28.30 -12.02 18.49
CA LEU A 68 28.10 -11.67 17.08
C LEU A 68 26.91 -12.41 16.46
N GLY A 69 26.80 -13.72 16.71
CA GLY A 69 25.69 -14.54 16.22
C GLY A 69 24.34 -14.10 16.79
N ILE A 70 24.24 -13.87 18.10
CA ILE A 70 23.01 -13.38 18.75
C ILE A 70 22.63 -12.01 18.19
N SER A 71 23.58 -11.09 18.04
CA SER A 71 23.31 -9.75 17.51
C SER A 71 22.77 -9.78 16.08
N ALA A 72 23.29 -10.69 15.26
CA ALA A 72 22.84 -10.89 13.89
C ALA A 72 21.44 -11.51 13.82
N VAL A 73 21.17 -12.55 14.62
CA VAL A 73 19.83 -13.17 14.73
C VAL A 73 18.80 -12.17 15.26
N MET A 74 19.15 -11.36 16.27
CA MET A 74 18.26 -10.32 16.79
C MET A 74 17.93 -9.26 15.75
N ARG A 75 18.86 -8.93 14.85
CA ARG A 75 18.61 -7.98 13.75
C ARG A 75 17.61 -8.55 12.74
N GLU A 76 17.78 -9.83 12.37
CA GLU A 76 16.83 -10.52 11.47
C GLU A 76 15.45 -10.67 12.11
N MET A 77 15.38 -11.05 13.40
CA MET A 77 14.11 -11.10 14.12
C MET A 77 13.42 -9.74 14.21
N LYS A 78 14.17 -8.64 14.39
CA LYS A 78 13.60 -7.29 14.39
C LYS A 78 13.05 -6.91 13.02
N ALA A 79 13.79 -7.20 11.95
CA ALA A 79 13.33 -6.98 10.58
C ALA A 79 12.09 -7.81 10.26
N PHE A 80 12.09 -9.09 10.66
CA PHE A 80 10.95 -10.00 10.52
C PHE A 80 9.71 -9.45 11.23
N LYS A 81 9.82 -9.10 12.52
CA LYS A 81 8.70 -8.54 13.29
C LYS A 81 8.19 -7.21 12.72
N LEU A 82 9.10 -6.36 12.24
CA LEU A 82 8.72 -5.08 11.64
C LEU A 82 7.90 -5.31 10.36
N VAL A 83 8.35 -6.23 9.51
CA VAL A 83 7.63 -6.58 8.28
C VAL A 83 6.29 -7.26 8.63
N GLU A 84 6.30 -8.28 9.48
CA GLU A 84 5.10 -9.00 9.93
C GLU A 84 4.01 -8.07 10.50
N SER A 85 4.38 -7.14 11.38
CA SER A 85 3.42 -6.21 11.99
C SER A 85 2.98 -5.05 11.08
N GLY A 86 3.76 -4.76 10.02
CA GLY A 86 3.54 -3.62 9.12
C GLY A 86 2.95 -3.97 7.76
N SER A 87 2.66 -5.26 7.50
CA SER A 87 2.25 -5.77 6.17
C SER A 87 0.73 -5.68 5.90
N THR A 88 -0.01 -4.81 6.59
CA THR A 88 -1.42 -4.56 6.23
C THR A 88 -1.56 -3.30 5.38
N PRO A 89 -2.53 -3.22 4.46
CA PRO A 89 -2.74 -2.05 3.60
C PRO A 89 -2.89 -0.74 4.40
N GLU A 90 -3.62 -0.77 5.51
CA GLU A 90 -3.87 0.39 6.36
C GLU A 90 -2.59 0.80 7.10
N ALA A 91 -1.82 -0.17 7.60
CA ALA A 91 -0.57 0.07 8.28
C ALA A 91 0.42 0.76 7.33
N LEU A 92 0.60 0.23 6.12
CA LEU A 92 1.46 0.79 5.09
C LEU A 92 1.05 2.22 4.70
N ARG A 93 -0.24 2.46 4.45
CA ARG A 93 -0.75 3.80 4.08
C ARG A 93 -0.61 4.83 5.20
N SER A 94 -0.60 4.40 6.46
CA SER A 94 -0.43 5.30 7.61
C SER A 94 1.03 5.64 7.94
N MET A 95 2.00 4.97 7.30
CA MET A 95 3.42 5.21 7.54
C MET A 95 3.86 6.58 7.04
N LYS A 96 4.74 7.24 7.79
CA LYS A 96 5.48 8.40 7.28
C LYS A 96 6.62 7.93 6.37
N THR A 97 7.09 8.78 5.47
CA THR A 97 8.19 8.48 4.53
C THR A 97 9.38 7.79 5.18
N GLN A 98 9.85 8.26 6.34
CA GLN A 98 10.98 7.65 7.06
C GLN A 98 10.66 6.24 7.60
N GLN A 99 9.43 6.02 8.07
CA GLN A 99 8.97 4.71 8.55
C GLN A 99 8.84 3.74 7.39
N PHE A 100 8.34 4.22 6.25
CA PHE A 100 8.24 3.44 5.03
C PHE A 100 9.61 3.06 4.46
N GLU A 101 10.57 3.99 4.45
CA GLU A 101 11.97 3.69 4.08
C GLU A 101 12.55 2.60 4.99
N HIS A 102 12.30 2.68 6.30
CA HIS A 102 12.76 1.67 7.26
C HIS A 102 12.09 0.30 7.03
N TYR A 103 10.80 0.30 6.69
CA TYR A 103 10.05 -0.89 6.33
C TYR A 103 10.61 -1.54 5.05
N LEU A 104 10.81 -0.77 3.97
CA LEU A 104 11.40 -1.27 2.73
C LEU A 104 12.83 -1.80 2.97
N THR A 105 13.60 -1.11 3.81
CA THR A 105 14.93 -1.58 4.21
C THR A 105 14.84 -2.95 4.88
N ALA A 106 13.90 -3.16 5.79
CA ALA A 106 13.71 -4.46 6.43
C ALA A 106 13.23 -5.52 5.43
N LEU A 107 12.24 -5.21 4.59
CA LEU A 107 11.67 -6.12 3.60
C LEU A 107 12.72 -6.63 2.61
N PHE A 108 13.44 -5.72 1.96
CA PHE A 108 14.49 -6.11 1.02
C PHE A 108 15.71 -6.74 1.72
N SER A 109 15.95 -6.42 3.00
CA SER A 109 16.95 -7.15 3.79
C SER A 109 16.58 -8.61 4.04
N LEU A 110 15.28 -8.91 4.25
CA LEU A 110 14.78 -10.28 4.34
C LEU A 110 14.91 -11.01 2.99
N ASP A 111 14.75 -10.31 1.86
CA ASP A 111 15.04 -10.87 0.52
C ASP A 111 16.55 -11.00 0.22
N GLY A 112 17.41 -10.65 1.19
CA GLY A 112 18.87 -10.83 1.12
C GLY A 112 19.62 -9.68 0.44
N TYR A 113 18.99 -8.53 0.24
CA TYR A 113 19.66 -7.31 -0.22
C TYR A 113 20.28 -6.53 0.94
N ARG A 114 21.34 -5.77 0.64
CA ARG A 114 21.84 -4.71 1.52
C ARG A 114 21.45 -3.37 0.93
N LEU A 115 20.68 -2.59 1.68
CA LEU A 115 20.21 -1.28 1.25
C LEU A 115 21.13 -0.18 1.77
N ARG A 116 21.28 0.85 0.95
CA ARG A 116 21.98 2.10 1.27
C ARG A 116 21.19 3.25 0.67
N SER A 117 21.30 4.43 1.28
CA SER A 117 20.70 5.63 0.70
C SER A 117 21.37 5.98 -0.62
N ALA A 118 20.57 6.29 -1.63
CA ALA A 118 21.05 6.76 -2.93
C ALA A 118 21.45 8.25 -2.90
N ILE A 119 21.00 8.99 -1.88
CA ILE A 119 21.16 10.45 -1.76
C ILE A 119 22.65 10.83 -1.75
N ASP A 120 23.47 10.08 -1.00
CA ASP A 120 24.90 10.37 -0.87
C ASP A 120 25.74 9.91 -2.06
N GLU A 121 25.27 8.96 -2.87
CA GLU A 121 26.06 8.39 -3.98
C GLU A 121 25.66 8.96 -5.35
N LEU A 122 24.38 9.32 -5.55
CA LEU A 122 23.91 9.89 -6.81
C LEU A 122 23.96 11.42 -6.88
N HIS A 123 24.13 12.14 -5.75
CA HIS A 123 24.48 13.57 -5.51
C HIS A 123 24.03 14.67 -6.52
N ARG A 124 23.17 14.37 -7.49
CA ARG A 124 22.79 15.25 -8.61
C ARG A 124 21.66 14.73 -9.49
N GLN A 125 21.17 13.51 -9.28
CA GLN A 125 20.12 12.94 -10.13
C GLN A 125 18.77 12.75 -9.43
N ASP A 126 18.63 12.77 -8.10
CA ASP A 126 17.35 12.73 -7.33
C ASP A 126 16.29 11.69 -7.81
N ASP A 127 16.69 10.71 -8.62
CA ASP A 127 15.76 9.83 -9.34
C ASP A 127 15.60 8.46 -8.67
N ALA A 128 16.41 8.17 -7.64
CA ALA A 128 16.36 6.96 -6.84
C ALA A 128 16.59 7.30 -5.37
N ASP A 129 15.88 6.61 -4.48
CA ASP A 129 15.93 6.85 -3.04
C ASP A 129 16.85 5.84 -2.34
N LEU A 130 16.84 4.58 -2.80
CA LEU A 130 17.63 3.49 -2.22
C LEU A 130 18.41 2.71 -3.29
N ILE A 131 19.56 2.19 -2.88
CA ILE A 131 20.39 1.26 -3.65
C ILE A 131 20.39 -0.07 -2.93
N ALA A 132 19.84 -1.11 -3.57
CA ALA A 132 19.80 -2.47 -3.05
C ALA A 132 20.88 -3.33 -3.72
N VAL A 133 21.80 -3.88 -2.94
CA VAL A 133 22.92 -4.68 -3.45
C VAL A 133 22.86 -6.11 -2.94
N ARG A 134 22.90 -7.08 -3.85
CA ARG A 134 22.95 -8.52 -3.54
C ARG A 134 23.93 -9.24 -4.45
N LYS A 135 25.07 -9.69 -3.91
CA LYS A 135 26.14 -10.37 -4.66
C LYS A 135 26.62 -9.56 -5.89
N LYS A 136 26.13 -9.89 -7.09
CA LYS A 136 26.44 -9.22 -8.37
C LYS A 136 25.27 -8.41 -8.93
N GLU A 137 24.16 -8.37 -8.21
CA GLU A 137 22.96 -7.66 -8.55
C GLU A 137 22.92 -6.33 -7.79
N THR A 138 22.61 -5.26 -8.50
CA THR A 138 22.43 -3.92 -7.94
C THR A 138 21.15 -3.34 -8.50
N LEU A 139 20.21 -2.98 -7.63
CA LEU A 139 18.92 -2.41 -8.00
C LEU A 139 18.82 -0.99 -7.47
N LEU A 140 18.30 -0.08 -8.29
CA LEU A 140 17.87 1.25 -7.83
C LEU A 140 16.38 1.20 -7.51
N ILE A 141 16.01 1.70 -6.34
CA ILE A 141 14.62 1.73 -5.87
C ILE A 141 14.18 3.18 -5.72
N GLN A 142 13.05 3.53 -6.33
CA GLN A 142 12.38 4.81 -6.16
C GLN A 142 11.04 4.57 -5.47
N PHE A 143 10.79 5.33 -4.41
CA PHE A 143 9.52 5.36 -3.70
C PHE A 143 9.06 6.79 -3.37
N ASN A 144 9.74 7.84 -3.84
CA ASN A 144 9.37 9.23 -3.52
C ASN A 144 7.91 9.62 -3.90
N HIS A 145 7.31 8.94 -4.89
CA HIS A 145 5.93 9.15 -5.35
C HIS A 145 4.98 8.04 -4.88
N TRP A 146 5.24 7.50 -3.68
CA TRP A 146 4.50 6.34 -3.19
C TRP A 146 3.06 6.67 -2.78
N ASP A 147 2.78 7.89 -2.36
CA ASP A 147 1.47 8.37 -1.91
C ASP A 147 0.68 9.12 -2.99
N GLU A 148 1.24 9.29 -4.20
CA GLU A 148 0.54 9.90 -5.33
C GLU A 148 -0.52 8.95 -5.90
N ASP A 149 -1.72 9.48 -6.18
CA ASP A 149 -2.81 8.70 -6.78
C ASP A 149 -2.42 8.08 -8.14
N MET A 150 -1.61 8.79 -8.93
CA MET A 150 -1.17 8.32 -10.25
C MET A 150 0.26 8.72 -10.60
N VAL A 151 1.13 7.73 -10.82
CA VAL A 151 2.52 7.92 -11.24
C VAL A 151 2.63 7.86 -12.77
N THR A 152 3.18 8.93 -13.36
CA THR A 152 3.35 9.06 -14.82
C THR A 152 4.69 8.51 -15.31
N THR A 153 4.77 8.26 -16.63
CA THR A 153 5.97 7.74 -17.32
C THR A 153 7.25 8.56 -17.07
N LYS A 154 7.13 9.85 -16.74
CA LYS A 154 8.28 10.75 -16.54
C LYS A 154 9.20 10.26 -15.42
N HIS A 155 8.64 9.87 -14.28
CA HIS A 155 9.41 9.44 -13.10
C HIS A 155 10.12 8.11 -13.37
N ILE A 156 9.41 7.15 -13.98
CA ILE A 156 9.96 5.84 -14.37
C ILE A 156 11.12 6.00 -15.38
N GLN A 157 10.99 6.90 -16.35
CA GLN A 157 12.04 7.20 -17.31
C GLN A 157 13.29 7.77 -16.65
N SER A 158 13.11 8.63 -15.64
CA SER A 158 14.20 9.24 -14.88
C SER A 158 14.97 8.17 -14.11
N LEU A 159 14.26 7.33 -13.35
CA LEU A 159 14.84 6.20 -12.63
C LEU A 159 15.63 5.26 -13.54
N HIS A 160 15.08 4.89 -14.70
CA HIS A 160 15.79 4.03 -15.66
C HIS A 160 17.07 4.70 -16.22
N LYS A 161 17.04 6.00 -16.49
CA LYS A 161 18.23 6.75 -16.91
C LYS A 161 19.30 6.72 -15.81
N ALA A 162 18.92 6.96 -14.57
CA ALA A 162 19.81 6.86 -13.41
C ALA A 162 20.40 5.44 -13.29
N ALA A 163 19.57 4.40 -13.41
CA ALA A 163 20.01 3.00 -13.39
C ALA A 163 21.03 2.69 -14.49
N THR A 164 20.81 3.23 -15.71
CA THR A 164 21.72 3.06 -16.84
C THR A 164 23.06 3.76 -16.58
N VAL A 165 23.05 4.99 -16.06
CA VAL A 165 24.26 5.76 -15.73
C VAL A 165 25.05 5.09 -14.61
N PHE A 166 24.34 4.62 -13.59
CA PHE A 166 24.91 3.93 -12.43
C PHE A 166 25.35 2.47 -12.73
N ARG A 167 24.97 1.94 -13.90
CA ARG A 167 25.19 0.54 -14.30
C ARG A 167 24.55 -0.47 -13.33
N ALA A 168 23.38 -0.10 -12.81
CA ALA A 168 22.55 -1.02 -12.04
C ALA A 168 22.07 -2.18 -12.93
N THR A 169 21.85 -3.34 -12.32
CA THR A 169 21.29 -4.52 -12.97
C THR A 169 19.81 -4.33 -13.31
N GLY A 170 19.10 -3.52 -12.54
CA GLY A 170 17.70 -3.18 -12.75
C GLY A 170 17.26 -2.02 -11.87
N CYS A 171 15.98 -1.66 -11.98
CA CYS A 171 15.37 -0.67 -11.11
C CYS A 171 13.91 -1.02 -10.79
N ILE A 172 13.46 -0.54 -9.63
CA ILE A 172 12.14 -0.77 -9.07
C ILE A 172 11.50 0.58 -8.75
N ALA A 173 10.29 0.83 -9.25
CA ALA A 173 9.46 1.95 -8.82
C ALA A 173 8.31 1.44 -7.96
N ILE A 174 8.12 2.03 -6.78
CA ILE A 174 7.12 1.61 -5.79
C ILE A 174 6.06 2.71 -5.65
N THR A 175 4.77 2.35 -5.72
CA THR A 175 3.65 3.26 -5.43
C THR A 175 2.47 2.55 -4.77
N PHE A 176 1.70 3.28 -3.97
CA PHE A 176 0.41 2.81 -3.41
C PHE A 176 -0.80 3.36 -4.17
N GLY A 177 -0.58 4.31 -5.07
CA GLY A 177 -1.57 4.69 -6.09
C GLY A 177 -1.50 3.76 -7.30
N ARG A 178 -1.68 4.32 -8.50
CA ARG A 178 -1.66 3.57 -9.75
C ARG A 178 -0.56 4.08 -10.68
N PHE A 179 -0.03 3.21 -11.53
CA PHE A 179 0.79 3.64 -12.66
C PHE A 179 -0.11 3.98 -13.85
N SER A 180 0.22 5.04 -14.60
CA SER A 180 -0.51 5.32 -15.84
C SER A 180 -0.30 4.19 -16.86
N PRO A 181 -1.27 3.92 -17.76
CA PRO A 181 -1.13 2.86 -18.77
C PRO A 181 0.14 3.01 -19.61
N GLU A 182 0.49 4.25 -19.98
CA GLU A 182 1.71 4.55 -20.73
C GLU A 182 2.98 4.25 -19.93
N ALA A 183 2.90 4.39 -18.61
CA ALA A 183 4.00 4.13 -17.68
C ALA A 183 4.26 2.62 -17.55
N ILE A 184 3.19 1.83 -17.47
CA ILE A 184 3.22 0.36 -17.47
C ILE A 184 3.81 -0.16 -18.79
N ASP A 185 3.25 0.26 -19.93
CA ASP A 185 3.73 -0.15 -21.26
C ASP A 185 5.20 0.21 -21.50
N TRP A 186 5.64 1.34 -20.94
CA TRP A 186 7.04 1.76 -21.06
C TRP A 186 7.96 0.93 -20.17
N ALA A 187 7.55 0.68 -18.92
CA ALA A 187 8.30 -0.11 -17.95
C ALA A 187 8.53 -1.54 -18.44
N GLU A 188 7.48 -2.19 -18.96
CA GLU A 188 7.56 -3.56 -19.50
C GLU A 188 8.57 -3.66 -20.65
N ARG A 189 8.55 -2.70 -21.58
CA ARG A 189 9.50 -2.64 -22.71
C ARG A 189 10.95 -2.41 -22.30
N LYS A 190 11.19 -1.82 -21.12
CA LYS A 190 12.52 -1.46 -20.63
C LYS A 190 13.01 -2.33 -19.48
N GLY A 191 12.19 -3.26 -19.02
CA GLY A 191 12.52 -4.13 -17.88
C GLY A 191 12.60 -3.37 -16.56
N VAL A 192 11.81 -2.30 -16.38
CA VAL A 192 11.65 -1.64 -15.08
C VAL A 192 10.58 -2.38 -14.30
N VAL A 193 10.87 -2.75 -13.05
CA VAL A 193 9.90 -3.42 -12.18
C VAL A 193 9.02 -2.36 -11.53
N LEU A 194 7.71 -2.55 -11.64
CA LEU A 194 6.71 -1.71 -10.97
C LEU A 194 6.13 -2.50 -9.81
N MET A 195 6.09 -1.91 -8.62
CA MET A 195 5.48 -2.50 -7.44
C MET A 195 4.38 -1.60 -6.92
N THR A 196 3.18 -2.16 -6.82
CA THR A 196 2.03 -1.58 -6.13
C THR A 196 2.05 -1.95 -4.65
N ILE A 197 1.10 -1.43 -3.87
CA ILE A 197 0.92 -1.84 -2.47
C ILE A 197 0.71 -3.35 -2.33
N GLU A 198 -0.04 -3.97 -3.25
CA GLU A 198 -0.28 -5.42 -3.24
C GLU A 198 1.01 -6.19 -3.50
N ASP A 199 1.86 -5.74 -4.44
CA ASP A 199 3.14 -6.39 -4.70
C ASP A 199 4.10 -6.34 -3.49
N VAL A 200 4.03 -5.24 -2.72
CA VAL A 200 4.80 -5.09 -1.48
C VAL A 200 4.28 -6.03 -0.39
N ILE A 201 2.96 -6.17 -0.25
CA ILE A 201 2.32 -7.10 0.70
C ILE A 201 2.62 -8.55 0.30
N ASP A 202 2.47 -8.91 -0.97
CA ASP A 202 2.78 -10.25 -1.48
C ASP A 202 4.25 -10.62 -1.25
N MET A 203 5.17 -9.68 -1.49
CA MET A 203 6.57 -9.87 -1.16
C MET A 203 6.77 -10.11 0.34
N ALA A 204 6.10 -9.34 1.18
CA ALA A 204 6.18 -9.49 2.63
C ALA A 204 5.63 -10.85 3.09
N CYS A 205 4.43 -11.23 2.68
CA CYS A 205 3.82 -12.53 2.98
C CYS A 205 4.71 -13.70 2.57
N ARG A 206 5.31 -13.64 1.36
CA ARG A 206 6.23 -14.66 0.87
C ARG A 206 7.48 -14.81 1.74
N LEU A 207 7.99 -13.70 2.29
CA LEU A 207 9.23 -13.70 3.08
C LEU A 207 9.00 -14.00 4.56
N THR A 208 7.83 -13.65 5.10
CA THR A 208 7.46 -13.91 6.49
C THR A 208 6.74 -15.25 6.68
N GLY A 209 6.20 -15.83 5.61
CA GLY A 209 5.37 -17.03 5.67
C GLY A 209 3.94 -16.76 6.17
N MET A 210 3.52 -15.50 6.22
CA MET A 210 2.13 -15.13 6.50
C MET A 210 1.22 -15.51 5.34
N SER A 211 -0.02 -15.91 5.64
CA SER A 211 -1.05 -16.03 4.61
C SER A 211 -1.44 -14.63 4.11
N VAL A 212 -1.75 -14.48 2.83
CA VAL A 212 -2.36 -13.24 2.28
C VAL A 212 -3.65 -12.88 3.05
N GLN A 213 -4.33 -13.88 3.61
CA GLN A 213 -5.52 -13.71 4.47
C GLN A 213 -5.22 -13.15 5.87
N ASP A 214 -3.98 -13.24 6.35
CA ASP A 214 -3.56 -12.64 7.63
C ASP A 214 -3.10 -11.18 7.42
N ALA A 215 -2.61 -10.85 6.21
CA ALA A 215 -2.17 -9.51 5.82
C ALA A 215 -3.32 -8.60 5.37
N HIS A 216 -4.35 -9.18 4.76
CA HIS A 216 -5.67 -8.59 4.60
C HIS A 216 -6.55 -9.17 5.71
N PRO A 217 -6.56 -8.63 6.93
CA PRO A 217 -7.43 -9.15 7.97
C PRO A 217 -8.84 -9.14 7.41
N LEU A 218 -9.44 -10.33 7.34
CA LEU A 218 -10.85 -10.47 7.02
C LEU A 218 -11.62 -9.37 7.77
N PRO A 219 -12.54 -8.64 7.12
CA PRO A 219 -13.35 -7.64 7.79
C PRO A 219 -13.85 -8.25 9.10
N SER A 220 -13.76 -7.49 10.19
CA SER A 220 -14.07 -8.00 11.53
C SER A 220 -15.38 -8.79 11.50
N SER A 221 -15.56 -9.77 12.39
CA SER A 221 -16.79 -10.57 12.44
C SER A 221 -18.08 -9.72 12.48
N GLU A 222 -17.99 -8.47 12.94
CA GLU A 222 -19.06 -7.47 12.85
C GLU A 222 -19.34 -7.03 11.40
N VAL A 223 -18.30 -6.72 10.60
CA VAL A 223 -18.43 -6.31 9.19
C VAL A 223 -18.86 -7.47 8.30
N GLN A 224 -18.46 -8.72 8.59
CA GLN A 224 -18.99 -9.89 7.87
C GLN A 224 -20.46 -10.15 8.16
N VAL A 225 -20.90 -9.91 9.39
CA VAL A 225 -22.33 -9.97 9.75
C VAL A 225 -23.07 -8.84 9.05
N GLU A 226 -22.55 -7.61 9.04
CA GLU A 226 -23.14 -6.50 8.28
C GLU A 226 -23.24 -6.80 6.78
N GLN A 227 -22.17 -7.29 6.13
CA GLN A 227 -22.23 -7.70 4.71
C GLN A 227 -23.22 -8.84 4.46
N SER A 228 -23.30 -9.82 5.36
CA SER A 228 -24.29 -10.91 5.26
C SER A 228 -25.72 -10.40 5.44
N HIS A 229 -25.92 -9.42 6.31
CA HIS A 229 -27.21 -8.74 6.50
C HIS A 229 -27.56 -7.86 5.30
N GLU A 230 -26.59 -7.14 4.71
CA GLU A 230 -26.78 -6.36 3.48
C GLU A 230 -27.19 -7.27 2.31
N ILE A 231 -26.49 -8.40 2.12
CA ILE A 231 -26.86 -9.39 1.11
C ILE A 231 -28.26 -9.95 1.39
N ALA A 232 -28.60 -10.22 2.65
CA ALA A 232 -29.93 -10.69 3.04
C ALA A 232 -31.03 -9.63 2.84
N GLU A 233 -30.74 -8.34 3.04
CA GLU A 233 -31.66 -7.23 2.81
C GLU A 233 -31.89 -6.97 1.32
N ILE A 234 -30.84 -7.09 0.48
CA ILE A 234 -30.97 -7.09 -0.98
C ILE A 234 -31.89 -8.21 -1.43
N VAL A 235 -31.71 -9.42 -0.89
CA VAL A 235 -32.56 -10.58 -1.19
C VAL A 235 -34.01 -10.37 -0.69
N ARG A 236 -34.23 -9.54 0.33
CA ARG A 236 -35.55 -9.17 0.87
C ARG A 236 -36.16 -7.92 0.23
N GLY A 237 -35.47 -7.24 -0.70
CA GLY A 237 -35.96 -6.05 -1.40
C GLY A 237 -35.95 -4.77 -0.56
N HIS A 238 -35.11 -4.69 0.48
CA HIS A 238 -34.91 -3.47 1.25
C HIS A 238 -33.71 -2.70 0.71
N HIS A 239 -33.97 -1.88 -0.30
CA HIS A 239 -32.96 -1.03 -0.91
C HIS A 239 -32.85 0.32 -0.20
N ARG A 240 -31.61 0.79 -0.05
CA ARG A 240 -31.31 2.15 0.44
C ARG A 240 -31.05 3.05 -0.76
N PHE A 241 -31.40 4.33 -0.67
CA PHE A 241 -31.15 5.26 -1.77
C PHE A 241 -29.92 6.14 -1.49
N LEU A 242 -29.03 6.23 -2.47
CA LEU A 242 -27.99 7.23 -2.55
C LEU A 242 -28.36 8.23 -3.66
N ILE A 243 -28.69 9.45 -3.25
CA ILE A 243 -29.05 10.54 -4.17
C ILE A 243 -27.78 11.31 -4.53
N VAL A 244 -27.43 11.37 -5.81
CA VAL A 244 -26.12 11.87 -6.27
C VAL A 244 -26.25 13.03 -7.26
N ASP A 245 -25.62 14.15 -6.94
CA ASP A 245 -25.46 15.32 -7.82
C ASP A 245 -24.28 15.10 -8.78
N PHE A 246 -24.49 14.33 -9.86
CA PHE A 246 -23.41 13.95 -10.77
C PHE A 246 -22.74 15.14 -11.46
N ALA A 247 -23.43 16.27 -11.63
CA ALA A 247 -22.84 17.49 -12.18
C ALA A 247 -21.66 18.03 -11.35
N GLY A 248 -21.55 17.65 -10.07
CA GLY A 248 -20.40 18.00 -9.22
C GLY A 248 -19.37 16.89 -9.05
N LEU A 249 -19.51 15.74 -9.72
CA LEU A 249 -18.66 14.55 -9.55
C LEU A 249 -17.58 14.37 -10.64
N ASP A 250 -17.31 15.39 -11.46
CA ASP A 250 -16.51 15.36 -12.71
C ASP A 250 -15.42 14.27 -12.84
N TYR A 251 -14.59 14.04 -11.81
CA TYR A 251 -13.50 13.04 -11.81
C TYR A 251 -13.60 11.95 -10.73
N GLY A 252 -14.66 11.93 -9.93
CA GLY A 252 -14.80 11.02 -8.78
C GLY A 252 -15.68 9.79 -9.02
N LEU A 253 -16.17 9.58 -10.24
CA LEU A 253 -17.03 8.44 -10.59
C LEU A 253 -16.39 7.09 -10.31
N THR A 254 -15.10 6.92 -10.63
CA THR A 254 -14.37 5.67 -10.38
C THR A 254 -14.34 5.33 -8.89
N ARG A 255 -14.10 6.33 -8.05
CA ARG A 255 -14.06 6.17 -6.59
C ARG A 255 -15.44 5.89 -6.02
N LEU A 256 -16.48 6.53 -6.56
CA LEU A 256 -17.87 6.22 -6.20
C LEU A 256 -18.24 4.78 -6.58
N ASN A 257 -17.80 4.30 -7.74
CA ASN A 257 -18.01 2.90 -8.15
C ASN A 257 -17.34 1.91 -7.19
N GLU A 258 -16.07 2.17 -6.82
CA GLU A 258 -15.35 1.34 -5.83
C GLU A 258 -16.11 1.24 -4.50
N LEU A 259 -16.59 2.38 -3.98
CA LEU A 259 -17.36 2.41 -2.73
C LEU A 259 -18.70 1.67 -2.85
N LEU A 260 -19.39 1.80 -3.98
CA LEU A 260 -20.64 1.08 -4.22
C LEU A 260 -20.41 -0.43 -4.35
N LEU A 261 -19.29 -0.88 -4.91
CA LEU A 261 -18.98 -2.31 -4.99
C LEU A 261 -18.91 -2.95 -3.59
N GLU A 262 -18.41 -2.21 -2.60
CA GLU A 262 -18.32 -2.65 -1.20
C GLU A 262 -19.66 -2.62 -0.47
N HIS A 263 -20.61 -1.76 -0.88
CA HIS A 263 -21.93 -1.58 -0.25
C HIS A 263 -23.09 -1.88 -1.22
N PRO A 264 -23.40 -3.17 -1.48
CA PRO A 264 -24.37 -3.57 -2.49
C PRO A 264 -25.83 -3.21 -2.20
N ALA A 265 -26.18 -2.83 -0.96
CA ALA A 265 -27.54 -2.49 -0.56
C ALA A 265 -28.04 -1.13 -1.10
N TYR A 266 -27.13 -0.29 -1.62
CA TYR A 266 -27.45 1.05 -2.10
C TYR A 266 -27.80 1.08 -3.59
N GLN A 267 -28.99 1.59 -3.88
CA GLN A 267 -29.40 2.02 -5.21
C GLN A 267 -29.11 3.51 -5.41
N VAL A 268 -28.69 3.87 -6.61
CA VAL A 268 -28.26 5.24 -6.93
C VAL A 268 -29.33 5.96 -7.74
N VAL A 269 -29.63 7.20 -7.36
CA VAL A 269 -30.53 8.08 -8.10
C VAL A 269 -29.80 9.37 -8.44
N ALA A 270 -29.80 9.76 -9.71
CA ALA A 270 -29.22 11.02 -10.13
C ALA A 270 -30.11 12.19 -9.73
N SER A 271 -29.61 13.15 -8.96
CA SER A 271 -30.31 14.42 -8.70
C SER A 271 -29.97 15.50 -9.72
N SER A 272 -28.87 15.30 -10.46
CA SER A 272 -28.48 16.09 -11.61
C SER A 272 -27.64 15.23 -12.56
N ILE A 273 -27.53 15.68 -13.80
CA ILE A 273 -26.65 15.09 -14.82
C ILE A 273 -25.68 16.19 -15.29
N PRO A 274 -24.39 15.87 -15.51
CA PRO A 274 -23.43 16.83 -16.07
C PRO A 274 -23.89 17.40 -17.40
N MET A 275 -23.61 18.68 -17.65
CA MET A 275 -24.01 19.33 -18.90
C MET A 275 -23.45 18.57 -20.12
N GLY A 276 -24.34 18.27 -21.08
CA GLY A 276 -23.98 17.55 -22.31
C GLY A 276 -23.84 16.03 -22.15
N LYS A 277 -24.08 15.47 -20.96
CA LYS A 277 -24.16 14.01 -20.75
C LYS A 277 -25.60 13.55 -20.64
N THR A 278 -25.83 12.28 -20.93
CA THR A 278 -27.10 11.58 -20.67
C THR A 278 -26.97 10.68 -19.45
N ILE A 279 -28.09 10.18 -18.94
CA ILE A 279 -28.10 9.23 -17.82
C ILE A 279 -27.35 7.93 -18.18
N GLU A 280 -27.39 7.52 -19.45
CA GLU A 280 -26.65 6.36 -19.96
C GLU A 280 -25.14 6.61 -19.90
N SER A 281 -24.67 7.83 -20.21
CA SER A 281 -23.25 8.17 -20.09
C SER A 281 -22.79 8.13 -18.63
N VAL A 282 -23.64 8.55 -17.69
CA VAL A 282 -23.36 8.42 -16.25
C VAL A 282 -23.34 6.94 -15.84
N ARG A 283 -24.29 6.15 -16.35
CA ARG A 283 -24.38 4.70 -16.12
C ARG A 283 -23.12 3.97 -16.57
N GLU A 284 -22.62 4.27 -17.76
CA GLU A 284 -21.36 3.73 -18.29
C GLU A 284 -20.17 4.17 -17.43
N GLY A 285 -20.15 5.42 -16.97
CA GLY A 285 -19.11 5.94 -16.08
C GLY A 285 -19.07 5.28 -14.69
N LEU A 286 -20.17 4.69 -14.24
CA LEU A 286 -20.24 3.89 -13.01
C LEU A 286 -19.79 2.43 -13.19
N GLY A 287 -19.40 2.01 -14.40
CA GLY A 287 -18.87 0.66 -14.64
C GLY A 287 -19.80 -0.45 -14.15
N ASP A 288 -19.27 -1.33 -13.30
CA ASP A 288 -19.97 -2.50 -12.75
C ASP A 288 -21.22 -2.14 -11.92
N CYS A 289 -21.23 -0.95 -11.30
CA CYS A 289 -22.37 -0.45 -10.54
C CYS A 289 -23.42 0.29 -11.39
N GLY A 290 -23.24 0.41 -12.70
CA GLY A 290 -24.17 1.15 -13.56
C GLY A 290 -25.62 0.64 -13.51
N SER A 291 -25.82 -0.67 -13.36
CA SER A 291 -27.16 -1.27 -13.20
C SER A 291 -27.91 -0.79 -11.96
N ARG A 292 -27.20 -0.23 -10.98
CA ARG A 292 -27.76 0.32 -9.73
C ARG A 292 -28.21 1.77 -9.87
N LEU A 293 -27.91 2.44 -10.99
CA LEU A 293 -28.47 3.74 -11.32
C LEU A 293 -29.90 3.55 -11.84
N ILE A 294 -30.86 3.64 -10.93
CA ILE A 294 -32.27 3.30 -11.19
C ILE A 294 -33.05 4.43 -11.86
N GLY A 295 -32.56 5.67 -11.80
CA GLY A 295 -33.28 6.80 -12.36
C GLY A 295 -32.66 8.16 -12.09
N GLU A 296 -33.35 9.18 -12.59
CA GLU A 296 -33.05 10.60 -12.40
C GLU A 296 -34.26 11.30 -11.76
N VAL A 297 -33.98 12.19 -10.82
CA VAL A 297 -34.97 13.07 -10.23
C VAL A 297 -35.32 14.17 -11.23
N ALA A 298 -36.59 14.21 -11.64
CA ALA A 298 -37.07 15.24 -12.55
C ALA A 298 -36.89 16.64 -11.96
N GLN A 299 -36.32 17.55 -12.74
CA GLN A 299 -36.13 18.94 -12.29
C GLN A 299 -37.49 19.59 -11.99
N CYS A 300 -37.59 20.24 -10.83
CA CYS A 300 -38.77 20.94 -10.38
C CYS A 300 -38.46 22.42 -10.13
N SER A 301 -39.41 23.32 -10.43
CA SER A 301 -39.30 24.76 -10.16
C SER A 301 -39.13 25.07 -8.67
N ASP A 302 -39.62 24.19 -7.80
CA ASP A 302 -39.62 24.36 -6.35
C ASP A 302 -38.27 23.97 -5.70
N GLY A 303 -37.32 23.51 -6.53
CA GLY A 303 -35.95 23.20 -6.14
C GLY A 303 -35.65 21.70 -6.06
N ARG A 304 -34.34 21.38 -6.07
CA ARG A 304 -33.82 20.01 -6.15
C ARG A 304 -34.32 19.12 -5.00
N TYR A 305 -34.31 19.61 -3.76
CA TYR A 305 -34.71 18.83 -2.59
C TYR A 305 -36.20 18.47 -2.59
N PHE A 306 -37.06 19.37 -3.07
CA PHE A 306 -38.48 19.08 -3.24
C PHE A 306 -38.70 17.99 -4.29
N ALA A 307 -37.93 18.04 -5.39
CA ALA A 307 -37.95 17.01 -6.40
C ALA A 307 -37.51 15.65 -5.87
N ILE A 308 -36.46 15.59 -5.05
CA ILE A 308 -35.99 14.36 -4.39
C ILE A 308 -37.08 13.79 -3.48
N GLN A 309 -37.71 14.62 -2.65
CA GLN A 309 -38.80 14.17 -1.78
C GLN A 309 -39.98 13.64 -2.58
N ASN A 310 -40.37 14.33 -3.65
CA ASN A 310 -41.44 13.86 -4.52
C ASN A 310 -41.09 12.51 -5.19
N TYR A 311 -39.84 12.34 -5.63
CA TYR A 311 -39.34 11.07 -6.15
C TYR A 311 -39.47 9.94 -5.12
N LEU A 312 -39.02 10.17 -3.88
CA LEU A 312 -39.12 9.18 -2.80
C LEU A 312 -40.57 8.87 -2.42
N LEU A 313 -41.46 9.86 -2.43
CA LEU A 313 -42.89 9.66 -2.13
C LEU A 313 -43.65 8.90 -3.23
N THR A 314 -43.20 9.02 -4.48
CA THR A 314 -43.86 8.39 -5.64
C THR A 314 -43.31 7.00 -5.96
N THR A 315 -42.10 6.68 -5.49
CA THR A 315 -41.49 5.36 -5.66
C THR A 315 -42.02 4.38 -4.61
N ALA A 316 -42.37 3.15 -5.01
CA ALA A 316 -42.96 2.15 -4.13
C ALA A 316 -42.11 1.86 -2.87
N GLU A 317 -40.79 1.91 -3.03
CA GLU A 317 -39.80 1.68 -1.96
C GLU A 317 -39.42 2.96 -1.20
N GLY A 318 -39.72 4.15 -1.74
CA GLY A 318 -39.12 5.41 -1.24
C GLY A 318 -39.77 6.00 0.01
N LYS A 319 -41.03 5.67 0.33
CA LYS A 319 -41.75 6.28 1.48
C LYS A 319 -41.18 5.93 2.86
N GLN A 320 -40.48 4.81 2.96
CA GLN A 320 -39.84 4.35 4.21
C GLN A 320 -38.34 4.07 4.02
N ALA A 321 -37.80 4.37 2.85
CA ALA A 321 -36.40 4.12 2.57
C ALA A 321 -35.50 5.09 3.33
N THR A 322 -34.42 4.53 3.85
CA THR A 322 -33.32 5.33 4.36
C THR A 322 -32.51 5.83 3.16
N TRP A 323 -32.21 7.12 3.14
CA TRP A 323 -31.48 7.72 2.03
C TRP A 323 -30.41 8.71 2.47
N LEU A 324 -29.36 8.74 1.66
CA LEU A 324 -28.19 9.61 1.78
C LEU A 324 -28.12 10.53 0.57
N ALA A 325 -27.50 11.70 0.73
CA ALA A 325 -27.31 12.66 -0.35
C ALA A 325 -25.84 13.00 -0.53
N LEU A 326 -25.36 12.94 -1.77
CA LEU A 326 -24.06 13.43 -2.20
C LEU A 326 -24.29 14.65 -3.10
N ASP A 327 -24.09 15.86 -2.57
CA ASP A 327 -24.51 17.10 -3.25
C ASP A 327 -23.38 18.12 -3.31
N SER A 328 -23.22 18.75 -4.48
CA SER A 328 -22.19 19.77 -4.71
C SER A 328 -22.61 21.20 -4.34
N GLU A 329 -23.89 21.39 -3.99
CA GLU A 329 -24.50 22.63 -3.52
C GLU A 329 -25.19 22.42 -2.16
N PRO A 330 -24.43 22.19 -1.07
CA PRO A 330 -24.97 21.97 0.27
C PRO A 330 -25.50 23.30 0.85
N ARG A 331 -26.65 23.76 0.38
CA ARG A 331 -27.27 25.00 0.88
C ARG A 331 -28.23 24.74 2.03
N LYS A 332 -28.83 23.54 2.12
CA LYS A 332 -29.76 23.11 3.16
C LYS A 332 -29.72 21.59 3.32
N PHE A 333 -29.81 21.10 4.55
CA PHE A 333 -29.95 19.67 4.82
C PHE A 333 -31.37 19.24 4.43
N PRO A 334 -31.56 18.31 3.48
CA PRO A 334 -32.89 17.89 3.07
C PRO A 334 -33.65 17.21 4.21
N GLU A 335 -34.93 17.52 4.35
CA GLU A 335 -35.78 16.87 5.35
C GLU A 335 -35.98 15.39 4.99
N GLY A 336 -35.77 14.52 5.98
CA GLY A 336 -35.78 13.07 5.82
C GLY A 336 -34.46 12.46 5.34
N CYS A 337 -33.47 13.26 4.95
CA CYS A 337 -32.14 12.79 4.60
C CYS A 337 -31.42 12.28 5.85
N THR A 338 -30.76 11.14 5.75
CA THR A 338 -30.05 10.59 6.92
C THR A 338 -28.71 11.27 7.12
N GLU A 339 -27.96 11.48 6.03
CA GLU A 339 -26.72 12.25 6.02
C GLU A 339 -26.54 12.93 4.66
N LEU A 340 -26.04 14.18 4.69
CA LEU A 340 -25.72 14.96 3.49
C LEU A 340 -24.20 15.13 3.39
N ILE A 341 -23.62 14.52 2.37
CA ILE A 341 -22.21 14.62 2.05
C ILE A 341 -22.03 15.77 1.04
N ALA A 342 -21.57 16.89 1.55
CA ALA A 342 -21.17 18.04 0.74
C ALA A 342 -19.94 17.71 -0.11
N VAL A 343 -20.05 17.89 -1.42
CA VAL A 343 -18.95 17.76 -2.39
C VAL A 343 -18.52 19.15 -2.86
N ASN A 344 -17.22 19.43 -2.89
CA ASN A 344 -16.76 20.69 -3.47
C ASN A 344 -16.62 20.52 -4.98
N ARG A 345 -17.37 21.30 -5.78
CA ARG A 345 -17.27 21.25 -7.25
C ARG A 345 -15.85 21.41 -7.79
N ALA A 346 -14.99 22.16 -7.10
CA ALA A 346 -13.61 22.35 -7.55
C ALA A 346 -12.75 21.08 -7.41
N PHE A 347 -13.09 20.19 -6.48
CA PHE A 347 -12.32 18.98 -6.17
C PHE A 347 -13.07 17.69 -6.57
N GLY A 348 -14.36 17.78 -6.87
CA GLY A 348 -15.21 16.62 -7.13
C GLY A 348 -15.33 15.71 -5.92
N PHE A 349 -15.64 14.43 -6.16
CA PHE A 349 -15.70 13.41 -5.12
C PHE A 349 -14.31 12.86 -4.80
N ASP A 350 -13.65 13.52 -3.84
CA ASP A 350 -12.29 13.23 -3.38
C ASP A 350 -12.24 12.21 -2.23
N SER A 351 -11.03 11.90 -1.75
CA SER A 351 -10.81 10.96 -0.63
C SER A 351 -11.56 11.37 0.65
N SER A 352 -11.71 12.68 0.90
CA SER A 352 -12.40 13.18 2.10
C SER A 352 -13.91 13.02 2.00
N ALA A 353 -14.50 13.30 0.84
CA ALA A 353 -15.91 13.06 0.58
C ALA A 353 -16.24 11.57 0.57
N ALA A 354 -15.35 10.73 0.02
CA ALA A 354 -15.50 9.28 0.03
C ALA A 354 -15.50 8.72 1.46
N GLN A 355 -14.55 9.13 2.29
CA GLN A 355 -14.48 8.70 3.68
C GLN A 355 -15.75 9.09 4.47
N ARG A 356 -16.26 10.31 4.29
CA ARG A 356 -17.50 10.76 4.93
C ARG A 356 -18.72 9.98 4.44
N LEU A 357 -18.76 9.63 3.15
CA LEU A 357 -19.84 8.79 2.61
C LEU A 357 -19.79 7.39 3.21
N LEU A 358 -18.60 6.79 3.29
CA LEU A 358 -18.40 5.48 3.92
C LEU A 358 -18.86 5.47 5.38
N GLU A 359 -18.45 6.46 6.17
CA GLU A 359 -18.88 6.61 7.56
C GLU A 359 -20.40 6.75 7.70
N ALA A 360 -21.04 7.50 6.77
CA ALA A 360 -22.48 7.66 6.73
C ALA A 360 -23.22 6.36 6.39
N MET A 361 -22.68 5.58 5.43
CA MET A 361 -23.24 4.27 5.07
C MET A 361 -23.18 3.31 6.26
N LEU A 362 -21.99 3.13 6.85
CA LEU A 362 -21.80 2.27 8.02
C LEU A 362 -22.71 2.66 9.20
N LEU A 363 -22.94 3.96 9.42
CA LEU A 363 -23.84 4.43 10.47
C LEU A 363 -25.31 4.08 10.17
N VAL A 364 -25.74 4.18 8.91
CA VAL A 364 -27.06 3.76 8.46
C VAL A 364 -27.23 2.24 8.62
N ASP A 365 -26.23 1.48 8.21
CA ASP A 365 -26.26 0.01 8.25
C ASP A 365 -26.36 -0.49 9.69
N LYS A 366 -25.59 0.10 10.62
CA LYS A 366 -25.68 -0.18 12.06
C LYS A 366 -27.06 0.11 12.64
N ARG A 367 -27.68 1.22 12.24
CA ARG A 367 -29.04 1.58 12.69
C ARG A 367 -30.08 0.59 12.17
N ALA A 368 -29.95 0.15 10.92
CA ALA A 368 -30.86 -0.83 10.34
C ALA A 368 -30.73 -2.19 11.04
N ALA A 369 -29.50 -2.64 11.30
CA ALA A 369 -29.23 -3.88 12.03
C ALA A 369 -29.82 -3.87 13.45
N ALA A 370 -29.73 -2.74 14.16
CA ALA A 370 -30.30 -2.58 15.51
C ALA A 370 -31.84 -2.58 15.54
N VAL A 371 -32.51 -2.24 14.44
CA VAL A 371 -33.98 -2.28 14.33
C VAL A 371 -34.47 -3.69 13.95
N ALA A 372 -33.61 -4.50 13.32
CA ALA A 372 -33.93 -5.86 12.90
C ALA A 372 -33.69 -6.93 13.98
N ALA A 373 -32.90 -6.62 15.01
CA ALA A 373 -32.66 -7.46 16.19
C ALA A 373 -33.72 -7.22 17.28
#